data_AF-A0A7C8AJQ2-F1
#
_entry.id   AF-A0A7C8AJQ2-F1
#
_cell.length_a   1.000
_cell.length_b   1.000
_cell.length_c   1.000
_cell.angle_alpha   90.00
_cell.angle_beta   90.00
_cell.angle_gamma   90.00
#
_symmetry.space_group_name_H-M   'P 1'
#
loop_
_entity.id
_entity.type
_entity.pdbx_description
1 polymer ?
#
loop_
_entity_poly.entity_id
_entity_poly.type
_entity_poly.pdbx_seq_one_letter_code
_entity_poly.pdbx_strand_id
1 'polypeptide(L)'
;MKRKMETEQARVRQRMSRIKHKILILSGKGGVGKSTVAVNLAVSLALAGNKVGLLDIDIHGPSIPKILKLEGKTVQAMGNTILPVGMTENLKVVSIGFLLRGSNDAVIWRGPMKYQVIKQFLKDVQWGDLDYLV
;
A
#
# COMPACT_ATOMS: atom_id res chain seq x y z
N MET A 1 12.77 -21.94 -12.10
CA MET A 1 12.68 -20.99 -10.96
C MET A 1 13.13 -19.58 -11.33
N LYS A 2 14.34 -19.41 -11.90
CA LYS A 2 14.92 -18.12 -12.34
C LYS A 2 14.00 -17.30 -13.28
N ARG A 3 13.48 -17.94 -14.33
CA ARG A 3 12.58 -17.31 -15.32
C ARG A 3 11.28 -16.73 -14.72
N LYS A 4 10.69 -17.41 -13.73
CA LYS A 4 9.48 -16.93 -13.03
C LYS A 4 9.77 -15.68 -12.20
N MET A 5 10.95 -15.63 -11.57
CA MET A 5 11.39 -14.50 -10.75
C MET A 5 11.68 -13.26 -11.60
N GLU A 6 12.28 -13.46 -12.78
CA GLU A 6 12.51 -12.41 -13.79
C GLU A 6 11.18 -11.84 -14.32
N THR A 7 10.20 -12.69 -14.63
CA THR A 7 8.86 -12.24 -15.04
C THR A 7 8.17 -11.40 -13.96
N GLU A 8 8.28 -11.78 -12.69
CA GLU A 8 7.69 -11.00 -11.61
C GLU A 8 8.38 -9.64 -11.41
N GLN A 9 9.71 -9.59 -11.47
CA GLN A 9 10.44 -8.33 -11.37
C GLN A 9 10.13 -7.40 -12.54
N ALA A 10 9.93 -7.94 -13.75
CA ALA A 10 9.52 -7.15 -14.90
C ALA A 10 8.14 -6.51 -14.68
N ARG A 11 7.18 -7.25 -14.11
CA ARG A 11 5.85 -6.70 -13.78
C ARG A 11 5.91 -5.61 -12.71
N VAL A 12 6.70 -5.79 -11.66
CA VAL A 12 6.91 -4.74 -10.65
C VAL A 12 7.51 -3.49 -11.31
N ARG A 13 8.54 -3.66 -12.14
CA ARG A 13 9.14 -2.53 -12.88
C ARG A 13 8.14 -1.81 -13.77
N GLN A 14 7.34 -2.55 -14.54
CA GLN A 14 6.28 -1.99 -15.39
C GLN A 14 5.21 -1.25 -14.58
N ARG A 15 4.80 -1.78 -13.43
CA ARG A 15 3.81 -1.11 -12.57
C ARG A 15 4.39 0.18 -11.98
N MET A 16 5.61 0.11 -11.47
CA MET A 16 6.29 1.22 -10.82
C MET A 16 6.78 2.29 -11.79
N SER A 17 6.93 1.99 -13.08
CA SER A 17 7.30 2.99 -14.10
C SER A 17 6.18 4.00 -14.38
N ARG A 18 4.93 3.69 -14.00
CA ARG A 18 3.76 4.58 -14.13
C ARG A 18 3.61 5.57 -12.98
N ILE A 19 4.52 5.52 -12.00
CA ILE A 19 4.50 6.33 -10.79
C ILE A 19 5.68 7.28 -10.86
N LYS A 20 5.46 8.60 -10.85
CA LYS A 20 6.57 9.56 -11.00
C LYS A 20 7.49 9.56 -9.78
N HIS A 21 6.92 9.67 -8.58
CA HIS A 21 7.66 9.72 -7.32
C HIS A 21 7.23 8.61 -6.36
N LYS A 22 8.20 7.98 -5.68
CA LYS A 22 7.97 6.99 -4.63
C LYS A 22 8.61 7.50 -3.35
N ILE A 23 7.80 7.71 -2.31
CA ILE A 23 8.25 8.26 -1.04
C ILE A 23 8.12 7.16 0.00
N LEU A 24 9.24 6.75 0.59
CA LEU A 24 9.24 5.73 1.63
C LEU A 24 9.32 6.38 3.01
N ILE A 25 8.28 6.20 3.83
CA ILE A 25 8.27 6.70 5.20
C ILE A 25 8.70 5.59 6.17
N LEU A 26 9.82 5.80 6.86
CA LEU A 26 10.42 4.84 7.79
C LEU A 26 10.53 5.43 9.21
N SER A 27 10.53 4.55 10.22
CA SER A 27 10.79 4.93 11.62
C SER A 27 11.54 3.82 12.34
N GLY A 28 12.48 4.19 13.21
CA GLY A 28 13.26 3.23 14.02
C GLY A 28 12.53 2.71 15.26
N LYS A 29 11.40 3.30 15.64
CA LYS A 29 10.60 2.94 16.82
C LYS A 29 9.10 2.96 16.50
N GLY A 30 8.33 2.11 17.17
CA GLY A 30 6.87 2.18 17.13
C GLY A 30 6.33 3.40 17.89
N GLY A 31 5.14 3.88 17.52
CA GLY A 31 4.46 4.96 18.24
C GLY A 31 4.93 6.39 17.95
N VAL A 32 5.91 6.60 17.06
CA VAL A 32 6.44 7.94 16.74
C VAL A 32 5.58 8.76 15.76
N GLY A 33 4.42 8.24 15.35
CA GLY A 33 3.52 8.94 14.42
C GLY A 33 3.82 8.73 12.93
N LYS A 34 4.62 7.72 12.55
CA LYS A 34 4.93 7.38 11.13
C LYS A 34 3.68 7.38 10.23
N SER A 35 2.65 6.64 10.62
CA SER A 35 1.43 6.50 9.81
C SER A 35 0.66 7.81 9.71
N THR A 36 0.66 8.62 10.78
CA THR A 36 0.06 9.96 10.77
C THR A 36 0.77 10.87 9.77
N VAL A 37 2.10 10.84 9.73
CA VAL A 37 2.89 11.60 8.75
C VAL A 37 2.61 11.12 7.33
N ALA A 38 2.61 9.82 7.09
CA ALA A 38 2.32 9.24 5.78
C ALA A 38 0.93 9.61 5.26
N VAL A 39 -0.10 9.51 6.11
CA VAL A 39 -1.48 9.89 5.77
C VAL A 39 -1.57 11.37 5.44
N ASN A 40 -1.06 12.25 6.31
CA ASN A 40 -1.17 13.69 6.08
C ASN A 40 -0.41 14.14 4.84
N LEU A 41 0.76 13.55 4.57
CA LEU A 41 1.51 13.80 3.34
C LEU A 41 0.69 13.39 2.11
N ALA A 42 0.15 12.17 2.08
CA ALA A 42 -0.63 11.66 0.96
C ALA A 42 -1.89 12.49 0.71
N VAL A 43 -2.61 12.85 1.78
CA VAL A 43 -3.81 13.70 1.71
C VAL A 43 -3.45 15.10 1.21
N SER A 44 -2.38 15.71 1.71
CA SER A 44 -1.96 17.06 1.30
C SER A 44 -1.56 17.11 -0.18
N LEU A 45 -0.82 16.10 -0.66
CA LEU A 45 -0.46 15.97 -2.07
C LEU A 45 -1.71 15.81 -2.97
N ALA A 46 -2.70 15.02 -2.52
CA ALA A 46 -3.95 14.83 -3.25
C ALA A 46 -4.81 16.11 -3.27
N LEU A 47 -4.87 16.85 -2.16
CA LEU A 47 -5.53 18.15 -2.07
C LEU A 47 -4.86 19.22 -2.95
N ALA A 48 -3.55 19.11 -3.17
CA ALA A 48 -2.82 19.93 -4.13
C ALA A 48 -3.04 19.51 -5.60
N GLY A 49 -3.95 18.57 -5.88
CA GLY A 49 -4.34 18.16 -7.24
C GLY A 49 -3.52 17.02 -7.84
N ASN A 50 -2.64 16.38 -7.07
CA ASN A 50 -1.82 15.27 -7.57
C ASN A 50 -2.56 13.94 -7.49
N LYS A 51 -2.25 13.01 -8.40
CA LYS A 51 -2.71 11.61 -8.29
C LYS A 51 -1.84 10.85 -7.31
N VAL A 52 -2.42 10.41 -6.20
CA VAL A 52 -1.69 9.83 -5.07
C VAL A 52 -2.17 8.41 -4.75
N GLY A 53 -1.20 7.51 -4.55
CA GLY A 53 -1.40 6.23 -3.88
C GLY A 53 -0.82 6.29 -2.47
N LEU A 54 -1.51 5.70 -1.50
CA LEU A 54 -1.01 5.45 -0.15
C LEU A 54 -0.95 3.94 0.09
N LEU A 55 0.23 3.42 0.37
CA LEU A 55 0.48 1.99 0.58
C LEU A 55 0.96 1.72 2.02
N ASP A 56 0.09 1.10 2.82
CA ASP A 56 0.41 0.68 4.18
C ASP A 56 0.87 -0.78 4.22
N ILE A 57 2.14 -0.96 4.58
CA ILE A 57 2.80 -2.26 4.76
C ILE A 57 3.12 -2.53 6.24
N ASP A 58 2.59 -1.74 7.17
CA ASP A 58 2.83 -1.91 8.61
C ASP A 58 1.97 -3.02 9.20
N ILE A 59 2.54 -4.22 9.20
CA ILE A 59 1.85 -5.46 9.61
C ILE A 59 1.54 -5.49 11.11
N HIS A 60 2.41 -4.88 11.93
CA HIS A 60 2.35 -5.02 13.39
C HIS A 60 1.36 -4.05 14.04
N GLY A 61 0.91 -3.04 13.30
CA GLY A 61 -0.06 -2.06 13.76
C GLY A 61 -0.60 -1.23 12.60
N PRO A 62 -1.31 -1.86 11.63
CA PRO A 62 -1.86 -1.15 10.49
C PRO A 62 -2.89 -0.14 11.00
N SER A 63 -2.49 1.12 10.96
CA SER A 63 -3.25 2.25 11.54
C SER A 63 -3.92 3.09 10.47
N ILE A 64 -3.48 2.96 9.20
CA ILE A 64 -3.97 3.78 8.09
C ILE A 64 -5.48 3.59 7.85
N PRO A 65 -6.05 2.36 7.84
CA PRO A 65 -7.50 2.18 7.72
C PRO A 65 -8.28 2.93 8.79
N LYS A 66 -7.83 2.88 10.04
CA LYS A 66 -8.46 3.58 11.16
C LYS A 66 -8.35 5.09 11.05
N ILE A 67 -7.16 5.62 10.77
CA ILE A 67 -6.92 7.07 10.60
C ILE A 67 -7.83 7.64 9.50
N LEU A 68 -8.01 6.91 8.41
CA LEU A 68 -8.82 7.34 7.27
C LEU A 68 -10.31 6.97 7.39
N LYS A 69 -10.75 6.37 8.51
CA LYS A 69 -12.12 5.85 8.69
C LYS A 69 -12.56 4.88 7.58
N LEU A 70 -11.62 4.05 7.12
CA LEU A 70 -11.79 2.98 6.14
C LEU A 70 -11.84 1.59 6.79
N GLU A 71 -12.03 1.51 8.11
CA GLU A 71 -12.25 0.24 8.81
C GLU A 71 -13.45 -0.51 8.20
N GLY A 72 -13.32 -1.83 8.04
CA GLY A 72 -14.32 -2.67 7.37
C GLY A 72 -14.33 -2.60 5.84
N LYS A 73 -13.56 -1.70 5.22
CA LYS A 73 -13.30 -1.76 3.77
C LYS A 73 -12.34 -2.91 3.46
N THR A 74 -12.57 -3.55 2.31
CA THR A 74 -11.70 -4.60 1.79
C THR A 74 -11.19 -4.21 0.41
N VAL A 75 -9.98 -4.67 0.07
CA VAL A 75 -9.51 -4.60 -1.32
C VAL A 75 -10.27 -5.62 -2.14
N GLN A 76 -10.73 -5.21 -3.32
CA GLN A 76 -11.34 -6.14 -4.26
C GLN A 76 -10.25 -6.78 -5.13
N ALA A 77 -10.38 -8.08 -5.38
CA ALA A 77 -9.50 -8.81 -6.28
C ALA A 77 -10.30 -9.25 -7.51
N MET A 78 -9.79 -8.91 -8.70
CA MET A 78 -10.30 -9.39 -9.98
C MET A 78 -9.21 -10.23 -10.65
N GLY A 79 -9.30 -11.55 -10.51
CA GLY A 79 -8.23 -12.47 -10.90
C GLY A 79 -6.94 -12.17 -10.12
N ASN A 80 -5.87 -11.80 -10.84
CA ASN A 80 -4.58 -11.43 -10.25
C ASN A 80 -4.43 -9.92 -9.98
N THR A 81 -5.47 -9.12 -10.24
CA THR A 81 -5.41 -7.67 -10.07
C THR A 81 -6.08 -7.27 -8.75
N ILE A 82 -5.41 -6.41 -7.98
CA ILE A 82 -5.93 -5.83 -6.75
C ILE A 82 -6.40 -4.41 -7.05
N LEU A 83 -7.67 -4.13 -6.75
CA LEU A 83 -8.23 -2.79 -6.86
C LEU A 83 -8.04 -2.04 -5.53
N PRO A 84 -7.39 -0.86 -5.55
CA PRO A 84 -7.21 -0.07 -4.33
C PRO A 84 -8.53 0.54 -3.86
N VAL A 85 -8.63 0.84 -2.58
CA VAL A 85 -9.79 1.55 -2.01
C VAL A 85 -9.67 3.03 -2.39
N GLY A 86 -10.67 3.58 -3.09
CA GLY A 86 -10.73 5.02 -3.36
C GLY A 86 -11.12 5.79 -2.11
N MET A 87 -10.31 6.78 -1.72
CA MET A 87 -10.62 7.71 -0.63
C MET A 87 -11.19 9.03 -1.17
N THR A 88 -10.59 9.55 -2.23
CA THR A 88 -11.08 10.70 -3.01
C THR A 88 -10.85 10.43 -4.50
N GLU A 89 -11.23 11.35 -5.38
CA GLU A 89 -10.91 11.25 -6.82
C GLU A 89 -9.39 11.09 -7.07
N ASN A 90 -8.57 11.74 -6.24
CA ASN A 90 -7.13 11.82 -6.39
C ASN A 90 -6.34 10.93 -5.43
N LEU A 91 -6.99 10.29 -4.44
CA LEU A 91 -6.30 9.47 -3.42
C LEU A 91 -6.84 8.03 -3.40
N LYS A 92 -5.93 7.08 -3.62
CA LYS A 92 -6.17 5.63 -3.54
C LYS A 92 -5.36 5.02 -2.41
N VAL A 93 -5.93 4.05 -1.71
CA VAL A 93 -5.33 3.46 -0.51
C VAL A 93 -5.30 1.94 -0.62
N VAL A 94 -4.17 1.35 -0.27
CA VAL A 94 -4.03 -0.08 0.02
C VAL A 94 -3.37 -0.22 1.38
N SER A 95 -3.93 -1.06 2.23
CA SER A 95 -3.34 -1.39 3.52
C SER A 95 -3.41 -2.89 3.75
N ILE A 96 -2.36 -3.45 4.36
CA ILE A 96 -2.42 -4.80 4.88
C ILE A 96 -3.52 -4.96 5.94
N GLY A 97 -3.91 -3.88 6.63
CA GLY A 97 -5.03 -3.87 7.55
C GLY A 97 -6.38 -4.21 6.91
N PHE A 98 -6.53 -4.04 5.59
CA PHE A 98 -7.73 -4.49 4.86
C PHE A 98 -7.81 -6.01 4.70
N LEU A 99 -6.69 -6.72 4.89
CA LEU A 99 -6.60 -8.18 4.76
C LEU A 99 -6.74 -8.90 6.11
N LEU A 100 -6.64 -8.18 7.22
CA LEU A 100 -6.79 -8.72 8.57
C LEU A 100 -8.29 -8.78 8.92
N ARG A 101 -8.78 -9.93 9.40
CA ARG A 101 -10.20 -10.14 9.71
C ARG A 101 -10.59 -9.58 11.08
N GLY A 102 -9.62 -9.28 11.95
CA GLY A 102 -9.82 -8.56 13.21
C GLY A 102 -8.51 -8.01 13.76
N SER A 103 -8.61 -6.99 14.63
CA SER A 103 -7.46 -6.36 15.31
C SER A 103 -6.70 -7.30 16.26
N ASN A 104 -7.28 -8.47 16.57
CA ASN A 104 -6.73 -9.49 17.46
C ASN A 104 -6.13 -10.69 16.72
N ASP A 105 -6.19 -10.72 15.39
CA ASP A 105 -5.45 -11.70 14.60
C ASP A 105 -3.98 -11.27 14.60
N ALA A 106 -3.28 -11.55 15.69
CA ALA A 106 -1.83 -11.42 15.77
C ALA A 106 -1.19 -12.46 14.85
N VAL A 107 -1.24 -12.21 13.54
CA VAL A 107 -0.61 -13.09 12.56
C VAL A 107 0.89 -12.88 12.69
N ILE A 108 1.63 -13.94 13.03
CA ILE A 108 3.10 -13.88 13.05
C ILE A 108 3.60 -13.99 11.61
N TRP A 109 3.78 -12.85 10.95
CA TRP A 109 4.33 -12.78 9.60
C TRP A 109 5.85 -12.94 9.63
N ARG A 110 6.35 -14.10 9.18
CA ARG A 110 7.80 -14.32 8.99
C ARG A 110 8.32 -13.44 7.85
N GLY A 111 9.61 -13.09 7.90
CA GLY A 111 10.28 -12.21 6.91
C GLY A 111 9.97 -12.52 5.43
N PRO A 112 10.03 -13.79 4.99
CA PRO A 112 9.67 -14.17 3.62
C PRO A 112 8.24 -13.79 3.22
N MET A 113 7.29 -13.89 4.15
CA MET A 113 5.89 -13.58 3.90
C MET A 113 5.68 -12.07 3.72
N LYS A 114 6.37 -11.25 4.53
CA LYS A 114 6.35 -9.77 4.40
C LYS A 114 6.83 -9.34 3.02
N TYR A 115 7.96 -9.91 2.57
CA TYR A 115 8.51 -9.64 1.26
C TYR A 115 7.53 -9.99 0.13
N GLN A 116 6.85 -11.13 0.22
CA GLN A 116 5.87 -11.55 -0.79
C GLN A 116 4.67 -10.59 -0.86
N VAL A 117 4.13 -10.13 0.26
CA VAL A 117 3.00 -9.18 0.26
C VAL A 117 3.39 -7.83 -0.29
N ILE A 118 4.53 -7.28 0.12
CA ILE A 118 5.02 -6.01 -0.43
C ILE A 118 5.19 -6.15 -1.94
N LYS A 119 5.83 -7.23 -2.40
CA LYS A 119 6.00 -7.50 -3.83
C LYS A 119 4.66 -7.65 -4.55
N GLN A 120 3.68 -8.31 -3.94
CA GLN A 120 2.34 -8.45 -4.48
C GLN A 120 1.66 -7.09 -4.64
N PHE A 121 1.68 -6.22 -3.62
CA PHE A 121 1.10 -4.89 -3.73
C PHE A 121 1.76 -4.02 -4.81
N LEU A 122 3.09 -4.11 -4.95
CA LEU A 122 3.81 -3.38 -6.01
C LEU A 122 3.54 -3.95 -7.42
N LYS A 123 3.18 -5.22 -7.54
CA LYS A 123 2.97 -5.91 -8.83
C LYS A 123 1.51 -5.84 -9.30
N ASP A 124 0.60 -6.14 -8.39
CA ASP A 124 -0.77 -6.56 -8.68
C ASP A 124 -1.80 -5.46 -8.38
N VAL A 125 -1.45 -4.44 -7.59
CA VAL A 125 -2.36 -3.30 -7.38
C VAL A 125 -2.42 -2.44 -8.64
N GLN A 126 -3.65 -2.17 -9.09
CA GLN A 126 -3.94 -1.28 -10.20
C GLN A 126 -3.94 0.18 -9.75
N TRP A 127 -2.75 0.71 -9.47
CA TRP A 127 -2.56 2.13 -9.13
C TRP A 127 -3.00 3.07 -10.25
N GLY A 128 -2.74 2.69 -11.51
CA GLY A 128 -2.84 3.59 -12.65
C GLY A 128 -1.61 4.48 -12.76
N ASP A 129 -1.76 5.65 -13.39
CA ASP A 129 -0.72 6.67 -13.40
C ASP A 129 -0.82 7.53 -12.14
N LEU A 130 0.27 7.62 -11.39
CA LEU A 130 0.36 8.40 -10.16
C LEU A 130 1.50 9.41 -10.25
N ASP A 131 1.29 10.57 -9.66
CA ASP A 131 2.37 11.51 -9.39
C ASP A 131 3.18 11.03 -8.17
N TYR A 132 2.49 10.52 -7.13
CA TYR A 132 3.12 10.05 -5.90
C TYR A 132 2.57 8.71 -5.44
N LEU A 133 3.46 7.82 -5.02
CA LEU A 133 3.15 6.69 -4.15
C LEU A 133 3.87 6.92 -2.83
N VAL A 134 3.09 7.07 -1.76
CA VAL A 134 3.54 7.23 -0.37
C VAL A 134 3.43 5.91 0.37
#